data_AF-Q8EQH9-F1
#
_entry.id   AF-Q8EQH9-F1
#
_cell.length_a   1.000
_cell.length_b   1.000
_cell.length_c   1.000
_cell.angle_alpha   90.00
_cell.angle_beta   90.00
_cell.angle_gamma   90.00
#
_symmetry.space_group_name_H-M   'P 1'
#
loop_
_entity.id
_entity.type
_entity.pdbx_description
1 polymer ?
#
loop_
_entity_poly.entity_id
_entity_poly.type
_entity_poly.pdbx_seq_one_letter_code
_entity_poly.pdbx_strand_id
1 'polypeptide(L)' 'MSYKHLTTFERARIETLYDQGKSIRTIPEKLDRSPSTISREINRNLQDDSYTSEHAQDNYIHRRSH' A
#
# COMPACT_ATOMS: atom_id res chain seq x y z
N MET A 1 21.01 3.24 -1.95
CA MET A 1 19.55 3.13 -2.17
C MET A 1 18.84 3.98 -1.13
N SER A 2 18.14 5.05 -1.56
CA SER A 2 17.26 5.78 -0.65
C SER A 2 15.96 4.98 -0.52
N TYR A 3 15.63 4.54 0.70
CA TYR A 3 14.38 3.83 0.96
C TYR A 3 13.23 4.83 0.88
N LYS A 4 12.53 4.84 -0.25
CA LYS A 4 11.39 5.74 -0.47
C LYS A 4 10.13 5.09 0.06
N HIS A 5 9.71 5.51 1.25
CA HIS A 5 8.43 5.11 1.84
C HIS A 5 7.26 5.41 0.89
N LEU A 6 6.18 4.63 1.04
CA LEU A 6 4.91 4.99 0.44
C LEU A 6 4.36 6.22 1.14
N THR A 7 3.90 7.17 0.34
CA THR A 7 3.19 8.36 0.78
C THR A 7 1.73 8.01 1.06
N THR A 8 1.04 8.85 1.83
CA THR A 8 -0.40 8.72 2.09
C THR A 8 -1.20 8.71 0.77
N PHE A 9 -0.79 9.52 -0.21
CA PHE A 9 -1.41 9.53 -1.53
C PHE A 9 -1.26 8.18 -2.25
N GLU A 10 -0.06 7.58 -2.23
CA GLU A 10 0.14 6.27 -2.83
C GLU A 10 -0.70 5.19 -2.15
N ARG A 11 -0.83 5.23 -0.81
CA ARG A 11 -1.71 4.31 -0.06
C ARG A 11 -3.18 4.46 -0.46
N ALA A 12 -3.69 5.68 -0.53
CA ALA A 12 -5.06 5.95 -0.97
C ALA A 12 -5.31 5.47 -2.41
N ARG A 13 -4.31 5.60 -3.28
CA ARG A 13 -4.38 5.09 -4.66
C ARG A 13 -4.34 3.56 -4.71
N ILE A 14 -3.58 2.89 -3.84
CA ILE A 14 -3.58 1.42 -3.72
C ILE A 14 -4.99 0.95 -3.34
N GLU A 15 -5.59 1.54 -2.31
CA GLU A 15 -6.96 1.25 -1.86
C GLU A 15 -7.97 1.42 -2.98
N THR A 16 -8.01 2.59 -3.62
CA THR A 16 -8.93 2.85 -4.73
C THR A 16 -8.79 1.81 -5.86
N LEU A 17 -7.55 1.41 -6.20
CA LEU A 17 -7.32 0.44 -7.26
C LEU A 17 -7.66 -0.99 -6.83
N TYR A 18 -7.40 -1.33 -5.57
CA TYR A 18 -7.73 -2.63 -4.99
C TYR A 18 -9.25 -2.83 -4.94
N ASP A 19 -9.99 -1.82 -4.50
CA ASP A 19 -11.46 -1.82 -4.46
C ASP A 19 -12.09 -1.90 -5.86
N GLN A 20 -11.41 -1.35 -6.87
CA GLN A 20 -11.77 -1.52 -8.29
C GLN A 20 -11.50 -2.93 -8.83
N GLY A 21 -11.06 -3.88 -7.99
CA GLY A 21 -10.71 -5.25 -8.37
C GLY A 21 -9.45 -5.33 -9.24
N LYS A 22 -8.58 -4.31 -9.21
CA LYS A 22 -7.32 -4.37 -9.97
C LYS A 22 -6.37 -5.36 -9.33
N SER A 23 -5.74 -6.18 -10.15
CA SER A 23 -4.79 -7.16 -9.64
C SER A 23 -3.54 -6.48 -9.09
N ILE A 24 -2.93 -7.13 -8.09
CA ILE A 24 -1.63 -6.74 -7.50
C ILE A 24 -0.51 -6.65 -8.55
N ARG A 25 -0.72 -7.22 -9.75
CA ARG A 25 0.22 -7.11 -10.88
C ARG A 25 0.10 -5.78 -11.63
N THR A 26 -1.10 -5.18 -11.66
CA THR A 26 -1.41 -3.95 -12.42
C THR A 26 -1.31 -2.66 -11.60
N ILE A 27 -1.55 -2.73 -10.29
CA ILE A 27 -1.42 -1.59 -9.37
C ILE A 27 -0.01 -0.96 -9.39
N PRO A 28 1.09 -1.74 -9.35
CA PRO A 28 2.45 -1.18 -9.28
C PRO A 28 2.82 -0.35 -10.50
N GLU A 29 2.37 -0.76 -11.69
CA GLU A 29 2.59 -0.05 -12.96
C GLU A 29 1.97 1.35 -12.95
N LYS A 30 0.82 1.51 -12.28
CA LYS A 30 0.11 2.79 -12.16
C LYS A 30 0.72 3.75 -11.14
N LEU A 31 1.53 3.23 -10.22
CA LEU A 31 2.14 3.98 -9.12
C LEU A 31 3.63 4.22 -9.31
N ASP A 32 4.20 3.72 -10.42
CA ASP A 32 5.65 3.71 -10.66
C ASP A 32 6.43 3.15 -9.46
N ARG A 33 5.89 2.06 -8.88
CA ARG A 33 6.48 1.37 -7.73
C ARG A 33 6.78 -0.07 -8.09
N SER A 34 7.79 -0.63 -7.43
CA SER A 34 8.10 -2.05 -7.62
C SER A 34 6.92 -2.93 -7.19
N PRO A 35 6.59 -4.00 -7.93
CA PRO A 35 5.55 -4.94 -7.53
C PRO A 35 5.76 -5.51 -6.13
N SER A 36 7.02 -5.71 -5.74
CA SER A 36 7.38 -6.18 -4.40
C SER A 36 7.03 -5.17 -3.29
N THR A 37 7.08 -3.87 -3.58
CA THR A 37 6.69 -2.81 -2.63
C THR A 37 5.20 -2.83 -2.38
N ILE A 38 4.40 -2.85 -3.45
CA ILE A 38 2.93 -2.85 -3.34
C ILE A 38 2.44 -4.16 -2.72
N SER A 39 2.99 -5.31 -3.12
CA SER A 39 2.61 -6.59 -2.52
C SER A 39 2.92 -6.65 -1.03
N ARG A 40 4.09 -6.16 -0.60
CA ARG A 40 4.42 -6.07 0.83
C ARG A 40 3.49 -5.10 1.57
N GLU A 41 3.13 -3.97 0.96
CA GLU A 41 2.22 -3.01 1.57
C GLU A 41 0.83 -3.62 1.79
N ILE A 42 0.26 -4.24 0.75
CA ILE A 42 -1.06 -4.89 0.82
C ILE A 42 -1.01 -6.01 1.87
N ASN A 43 -0.09 -6.95 1.75
CA ASN A 43 0.00 -8.10 2.67
C ASN A 43 0.20 -7.70 4.14
N ARG A 44 0.81 -6.53 4.41
CA ARG A 44 1.05 -6.05 5.79
C ARG A 44 -0.12 -5.31 6.42
N ASN A 45 -1.08 -4.85 5.62
CA ASN A 45 -2.18 -4.02 6.07
C ASN A 45 -3.54 -4.49 5.52
N LEU A 46 -3.60 -5.70 4.96
CA LEU A 46 -4.83 -6.36 4.54
C LEU A 46 -5.56 -6.87 5.79
N GLN A 47 -6.83 -6.51 5.92
CA GLN A 47 -7.70 -6.92 7.02
C GLN A 47 -9.02 -7.43 6.43
N ASP A 48 -9.40 -8.66 6.77
CA ASP A 48 -10.66 -9.28 6.32
C ASP A 48 -10.89 -9.15 4.79
N ASP A 49 -9.83 -9.41 4.02
CA ASP A 49 -9.75 -9.28 2.55
C ASP A 49 -9.92 -7.86 1.97
N SER A 50 -10.02 -6.84 2.83
CA SER A 50 -10.03 -5.42 2.46
C SER A 50 -8.69 -4.75 2.76
N TYR A 51 -8.29 -3.80 1.90
CA TYR A 51 -7.13 -2.94 2.14
C TYR A 51 -7.60 -1.51 2.37
N THR A 52 -7.37 -0.99 3.58
CA THR A 52 -7.73 0.39 3.94
C THR A 52 -6.49 1.26 4.06
N SER A 53 -6.48 2.42 3.38
CA SER A 53 -5.28 3.28 3.34
C SER A 53 -4.99 3.98 4.67
N GLU A 54 -6.04 4.35 5.41
CA GLU A 54 -5.94 4.95 6.75
C GLU A 54 -5.28 3.98 7.73
N HIS A 55 -5.75 2.73 7.77
CA HIS A 55 -5.16 1.68 8.60
C HIS A 55 -3.68 1.43 8.26
N ALA A 56 -3.35 1.39 6.97
CA ALA A 56 -1.97 1.22 6.52
C ALA A 56 -1.06 2.40 6.95
N GLN A 57 -1.59 3.62 6.95
CA GLN A 57 -0.89 4.81 7.42
C GLN A 57 -0.68 4.79 8.94
N ASP A 58 -1.69 4.44 9.72
CA ASP A 58 -1.62 4.36 11.18
C ASP A 58 -0.61 3.29 11.61
N ASN A 59 -0.67 2.11 11.00
CA ASN A 59 0.31 1.05 11.21
C ASN A 59 1.74 1.50 10.88
N TYR A 60 1.92 2.29 9.83
CA TYR A 60 3.23 2.85 9.49
C TYR A 60 3.72 3.82 10.57
N ILE A 61 2.86 4.68 11.09
CA ILE A 61 3.20 5.63 12.15
C ILE A 61 3.56 4.87 13.44
N HIS A 62 2.73 3.92 13.87
CA HIS A 62 2.96 3.10 15.07
C HIS A 62 4.28 2.33 15.02
N ARG A 63 4.63 1.76 13.85
CA ARG A 63 5.92 1.04 13.68
C ARG A 63 7.13 1.96 13.66
N ARG A 64 6.95 3.25 13.39
CA ARG A 64 8.03 4.25 13.33
C ARG A 64 8.27 4.94 14.67
N SER A 65 7.25 4.96 15.55
CA SER A 65 7.36 5.53 16.89
C SER A 65 8.04 4.60 17.91
N HIS A 66 8.31 3.34 17.54
CA HIS A 66 9.07 2.36 18.31
C HIS A 66 10.45 2.14 17.70
#